data_AF-A0A3N6N6C9-F1
#
_entry.id   AF-A0A3N6N6C9-F1
#
_cell.length_a   1.000
_cell.length_b   1.000
_cell.length_c   1.000
_cell.angle_alpha   90.00
_cell.angle_beta   90.00
_cell.angle_gamma   90.00
#
_symmetry.space_group_name_H-M   'P 1'
#
loop_
_entity.id
_entity.type
_entity.pdbx_description
1 polymer ?
#
loop_
_entity_poly.entity_id
_entity_poly.type
_entity_poly.pdbx_seq_one_letter_code
_entity_poly.pdbx_strand_id
1 'polypeptide(L)'
;MERFIARANIDHYLDLLKVPDISTHARSTITKLLIEEEDKLGRDCAQLEFVESRAATCRARADRQRRLMDSFAPGSDDWVHAERLLVNFETLAQFVESFCHQMRRTVNEHPL
;
A
#
# COMPACT_ATOMS: atom_id res chain seq x y z
N MET A 1 -9.27 -7.94 10.57
CA MET A 1 -10.56 -8.65 10.73
C MET A 1 -11.45 -8.45 9.52
N GLU A 2 -11.68 -7.21 9.05
CA GLU A 2 -12.53 -6.93 7.88
C GLU A 2 -12.08 -7.63 6.59
N ARG A 3 -10.79 -7.67 6.28
CA ARG A 3 -10.25 -8.37 5.10
C ARG A 3 -10.48 -9.89 5.13
N PHE A 4 -10.36 -10.51 6.31
CA PHE A 4 -10.64 -11.95 6.50
C PHE A 4 -12.12 -12.24 6.27
N ILE A 5 -12.99 -11.37 6.79
CA ILE A 5 -14.44 -11.45 6.57
C ILE A 5 -14.76 -11.27 5.08
N ALA A 6 -14.17 -10.27 4.42
CA ALA A 6 -14.37 -10.02 2.99
C ALA A 6 -13.98 -11.23 2.14
N ARG A 7 -12.86 -11.88 2.47
CA ARG A 7 -12.41 -13.08 1.77
C ARG A 7 -13.32 -14.28 1.99
N ALA A 8 -13.66 -14.56 3.25
CA ALA A 8 -14.60 -15.62 3.60
C ALA A 8 -15.97 -15.39 2.94
N ASN A 9 -16.41 -14.13 2.85
CA ASN A 9 -17.63 -13.75 2.15
C ASN A 9 -17.52 -13.99 0.64
N ILE A 10 -16.39 -13.65 0.00
CA ILE A 10 -16.14 -13.95 -1.42
C ILE A 10 -16.23 -15.46 -1.68
N ASP A 11 -15.51 -16.27 -0.91
CA ASP A 11 -15.54 -17.73 -1.06
C ASP A 11 -16.97 -18.27 -0.87
N HIS A 12 -17.67 -17.79 0.17
CA HIS A 12 -19.05 -18.16 0.44
C HIS A 12 -20.01 -17.78 -0.70
N TYR A 13 -19.90 -16.57 -1.24
CA TYR A 13 -20.74 -16.09 -2.34
C TYR A 13 -20.45 -16.84 -3.64
N LEU A 14 -19.18 -17.15 -3.93
CA LEU A 14 -18.81 -17.99 -5.06
C LEU A 14 -19.40 -19.40 -4.93
N ASP A 15 -19.40 -19.98 -3.72
CA ASP A 15 -20.02 -21.27 -3.47
C ASP A 15 -21.54 -21.24 -3.63
N LEU A 16 -22.22 -20.20 -3.16
CA LEU A 16 -23.66 -20.02 -3.36
C LEU A 16 -24.03 -19.90 -4.85
N LEU A 17 -23.18 -19.27 -5.67
CA LEU A 17 -23.42 -19.15 -7.11
C LEU A 17 -23.31 -20.47 -7.88
N LYS A 18 -22.68 -21.50 -7.30
CA LYS A 18 -22.56 -22.85 -7.87
C LYS A 18 -23.81 -23.71 -7.66
N VAL A 19 -24.77 -23.28 -6.83
CA VAL A 19 -26.01 -24.02 -6.57
C VAL A 19 -26.88 -24.07 -7.84
N PRO A 20 -27.29 -25.27 -8.33
CA PRO A 20 -27.97 -25.41 -9.61
C PRO A 20 -29.29 -24.64 -9.72
N ASP A 21 -30.08 -24.60 -8.64
CA ASP A 21 -31.45 -24.07 -8.62
C ASP A 21 -31.55 -22.66 -8.00
N ILE A 22 -30.46 -21.90 -8.01
CA ILE A 22 -30.49 -20.52 -7.51
C ILE A 22 -31.37 -19.65 -8.40
N SER A 23 -32.35 -18.97 -7.79
CA SER A 23 -33.24 -18.07 -8.51
C SER A 23 -32.47 -16.88 -9.12
N THR A 24 -32.96 -16.33 -10.22
CA THR A 24 -32.37 -15.15 -10.87
C THR A 24 -32.21 -13.97 -9.91
N HIS A 25 -33.19 -13.77 -9.01
CA HIS A 25 -33.13 -12.71 -8.00
C HIS A 25 -32.01 -12.96 -6.99
N ALA A 26 -31.91 -14.17 -6.44
CA ALA A 26 -30.85 -14.53 -5.49
C ALA A 26 -29.47 -14.43 -6.15
N ARG A 27 -29.33 -14.90 -7.39
CA ARG A 27 -28.10 -14.78 -8.18
C ARG A 27 -27.67 -13.32 -8.34
N SER A 28 -28.60 -12.43 -8.71
CA SER A 28 -28.31 -10.99 -8.85
C SER A 28 -27.85 -10.36 -7.53
N THR A 29 -28.50 -10.69 -6.41
CA THR A 29 -28.13 -10.18 -5.08
C THR A 29 -26.74 -10.66 -4.67
N ILE A 30 -26.43 -11.95 -4.82
CA ILE A 30 -25.13 -12.52 -4.46
C ILE A 30 -24.01 -11.90 -5.32
N THR A 31 -24.24 -11.68 -6.61
CA THR A 31 -23.26 -11.00 -7.47
C THR A 31 -22.98 -9.57 -7.02
N LYS A 32 -23.98 -8.82 -6.56
CA LYS A 32 -23.75 -7.46 -6.01
C LYS A 32 -22.90 -7.50 -4.74
N LEU A 33 -23.22 -8.41 -3.82
CA LEU A 33 -22.45 -8.59 -2.58
C LEU A 33 -21.01 -9.01 -2.87
N LEU A 34 -20.80 -9.88 -3.87
CA LEU A 34 -19.47 -10.29 -4.32
C LEU A 34 -18.64 -9.07 -4.78
N ILE A 35 -19.22 -8.21 -5.63
CA ILE A 35 -18.55 -6.98 -6.11
C ILE A 35 -18.18 -6.07 -4.93
N GLU A 36 -19.09 -5.90 -3.95
CA GLU A 36 -18.81 -5.06 -2.78
C GLU A 36 -17.64 -5.57 -1.94
N GLU A 37 -17.49 -6.89 -1.79
CA GLU A 37 -16.35 -7.49 -1.09
C GLU A 37 -15.05 -7.40 -1.90
N GLU A 38 -15.12 -7.63 -3.22
CA GLU A 38 -13.97 -7.44 -4.13
C GLU A 38 -13.49 -5.98 -4.11
N ASP A 39 -14.40 -5.01 -4.11
CA ASP A 39 -14.08 -3.58 -4.02
C ASP A 39 -13.38 -3.22 -2.71
N LYS A 40 -13.72 -3.86 -1.58
CA LYS A 40 -13.02 -3.66 -0.31
C LYS A 40 -11.56 -4.09 -0.42
N LEU A 41 -11.30 -5.27 -1.00
CA LEU A 41 -9.94 -5.76 -1.21
C LEU A 41 -9.17 -4.89 -2.22
N GLY A 42 -9.84 -4.43 -3.27
CA GLY A 42 -9.27 -3.54 -4.29
C GLY A 42 -8.81 -2.21 -3.70
N ARG A 43 -9.58 -1.61 -2.78
CA ARG A 43 -9.18 -0.37 -2.09
C ARG A 43 -7.90 -0.53 -1.28
N ASP A 44 -7.77 -1.61 -0.52
CA ASP A 44 -6.57 -1.89 0.28
C ASP A 44 -5.33 -2.04 -0.61
N CYS A 45 -5.45 -2.74 -1.74
CA CYS A 45 -4.37 -2.91 -2.71
C CYS A 45 -3.99 -1.58 -3.38
N ALA A 46 -4.96 -0.77 -3.80
CA ALA A 46 -4.70 0.55 -4.38
C ALA A 46 -4.02 1.50 -3.38
N GLN A 47 -4.42 1.43 -2.10
CA GLN A 47 -3.77 2.19 -1.04
C GLN A 47 -2.31 1.74 -0.85
N LEU A 48 -2.04 0.42 -0.92
CA LEU A 48 -0.67 -0.12 -0.88
C LEU A 48 0.20 0.40 -2.00
N GLU A 49 -0.29 0.32 -3.24
CA GLU A 49 0.43 0.85 -4.40
C GLU A 49 0.73 2.35 -4.25
N PHE A 50 -0.25 3.13 -3.78
CA PHE A 50 -0.06 4.56 -3.53
C PHE A 50 1.06 4.82 -2.52
N VAL A 51 1.06 4.12 -1.38
CA VAL A 51 2.08 4.30 -0.34
C VAL A 51 3.45 3.82 -0.80
N GLU A 52 3.51 2.73 -1.56
CA GLU A 52 4.76 2.23 -2.17
C GLU A 52 5.37 3.25 -3.14
N SER A 53 4.55 3.87 -3.99
CA SER A 53 4.97 4.95 -4.89
C SER A 53 5.52 6.17 -4.12
N ARG A 54 4.89 6.53 -3.00
CA ARG A 54 5.36 7.60 -2.12
C ARG A 54 6.69 7.24 -1.46
N ALA A 55 6.86 6.01 -0.99
CA ALA A 55 8.11 5.53 -0.41
C ALA A 55 9.26 5.62 -1.42
N ALA A 56 9.04 5.14 -2.65
CA ALA A 56 10.01 5.21 -3.73
C ALA A 56 10.40 6.68 -4.06
N THR A 57 9.41 7.57 -4.10
CA THR A 57 9.64 9.01 -4.33
C THR A 57 10.48 9.63 -3.22
N CYS A 58 10.19 9.34 -1.95
CA CYS A 58 10.96 9.87 -0.82
C CYS A 58 12.41 9.36 -0.85
N ARG A 59 12.61 8.07 -1.13
CA ARG A 59 13.95 7.47 -1.28
C ARG A 59 14.75 8.14 -2.39
N ALA A 60 14.15 8.33 -3.57
CA ALA A 60 14.80 8.99 -4.68
C ALA A 60 15.21 10.45 -4.37
N ARG A 61 14.41 11.16 -3.57
CA ARG A 61 14.73 12.52 -3.10
C ARG A 61 15.89 12.52 -2.10
N ALA A 62 15.88 11.61 -1.13
CA ALA A 62 17.00 11.44 -0.20
C ALA A 62 18.30 11.13 -0.94
N ASP A 63 18.27 10.21 -1.90
CA ASP A 63 19.43 9.86 -2.71
C ASP A 63 19.93 11.02 -3.58
N ARG A 64 19.00 11.81 -4.16
CA ARG A 64 19.37 13.03 -4.89
C ARG A 64 20.03 14.05 -3.98
N GLN A 65 19.50 14.25 -2.77
CA GLN A 65 20.06 15.17 -1.80
C GLN A 65 21.45 14.72 -1.33
N ARG A 66 21.65 13.41 -1.12
CA ARG A 66 22.95 12.84 -0.77
C ARG A 66 23.99 13.13 -1.84
N ARG A 67 23.66 12.86 -3.11
CA ARG A 67 24.54 13.19 -4.24
C ARG A 67 24.85 14.69 -4.35
N LEU A 68 23.92 15.56 -3.99
CA LEU A 68 24.15 17.01 -3.95
C LEU A 68 25.12 17.38 -2.82
N MET A 69 24.91 16.85 -1.63
CA MET A 69 25.83 17.03 -0.50
C MET A 69 27.25 16.57 -0.85
N ASP A 70 27.38 15.39 -1.48
CA ASP A 70 28.66 14.82 -1.91
C ASP A 70 29.38 15.66 -2.99
N SER A 71 28.68 16.60 -3.64
CA SER A 71 29.27 17.52 -4.62
C SER A 71 29.89 18.78 -3.99
N PHE A 72 29.61 19.05 -2.71
CA PHE A 72 30.17 20.18 -1.98
C PHE A 72 31.44 19.78 -1.22
N ALA A 73 32.33 20.75 -1.01
CA ALA A 73 33.50 20.55 -0.17
C ALA A 73 33.07 20.23 1.28
N PRO A 74 33.55 19.13 1.90
CA PRO A 74 33.18 18.79 3.27
C PRO A 74 33.44 19.95 4.24
N GLY A 75 32.44 20.26 5.07
CA GLY A 75 32.51 21.35 6.03
C GLY A 75 32.29 22.76 5.47
N SER A 76 32.03 22.92 4.15
CA SER A 76 31.55 24.20 3.62
C SER A 76 30.13 24.51 4.12
N ASP A 77 29.74 25.79 4.08
CA ASP A 77 28.38 26.20 4.45
C ASP A 77 27.32 25.47 3.59
N ASP A 78 27.57 25.30 2.29
CA ASP A 78 26.71 24.56 1.38
C ASP A 78 26.60 23.08 1.76
N TRP A 79 27.72 22.46 2.16
CA TRP A 79 27.74 21.08 2.63
C TRP A 79 26.92 20.92 3.91
N VAL A 80 27.12 21.79 4.91
CA VAL A 80 26.37 21.77 6.18
C VAL A 80 24.87 22.01 5.93
N HIS A 81 24.52 22.91 5.02
CA HIS A 81 23.12 23.12 4.66
C HIS A 81 22.52 21.90 3.96
N ALA A 82 23.26 21.29 3.04
CA ALA A 82 22.84 20.09 2.33
C ALA A 82 22.68 18.88 3.25
N GLU A 83 23.56 18.71 4.23
CA GLU A 83 23.51 17.67 5.26
C GLU A 83 22.25 17.79 6.11
N ARG A 84 21.92 18.99 6.60
CA ARG A 84 20.69 19.23 7.38
C ARG A 84 19.43 18.86 6.60
N LEU A 85 19.40 19.20 5.30
CA LEU A 85 18.29 18.83 4.42
C LEU A 85 18.26 17.32 4.15
N LEU A 86 19.42 16.66 4.04
CA LEU A 86 19.50 15.22 3.85
C LEU A 86 18.86 14.48 5.03
N VAL A 87 19.18 14.85 6.27
CA VAL A 87 18.59 14.26 7.48
C VAL A 87 17.06 14.32 7.45
N ASN A 88 16.50 15.45 6.99
CA ASN A 88 15.04 15.60 6.86
C ASN A 88 14.46 14.65 5.81
N PHE A 89 15.09 14.53 4.64
CA PHE A 89 14.64 13.61 3.60
C PHE A 89 14.77 12.14 4.00
N GLU A 90 15.85 11.78 4.70
CA GLU A 90 16.06 10.42 5.21
C GLU A 90 15.03 10.06 6.27
N THR A 91 14.74 10.96 7.20
CA THR A 91 13.70 10.78 8.23
C THR A 91 12.33 10.55 7.58
N LEU A 92 11.99 11.37 6.58
CA LEU A 92 10.72 11.21 5.84
C LEU A 92 10.68 9.92 5.03
N ALA A 93 11.78 9.52 4.39
CA ALA A 93 11.85 8.26 3.66
C ALA A 93 11.63 7.08 4.60
N GLN A 94 12.31 7.07 5.75
CA GLN A 94 12.20 6.00 6.75
C GLN A 94 10.81 5.90 7.37
N PHE A 95 10.15 7.03 7.61
CA PHE A 95 8.76 7.07 8.08
C PHE A 95 7.81 6.42 7.08
N VAL A 96 7.87 6.82 5.81
CA VAL A 96 6.98 6.30 4.75
C VAL A 96 7.28 4.83 4.45
N GLU A 97 8.55 4.42 4.50
CA GLU A 97 8.95 3.01 4.35
C GLU A 97 8.43 2.14 5.49
N SER A 98 8.52 2.62 6.73
CA SER A 98 7.99 1.89 7.89
C SER A 98 6.48 1.69 7.78
N PHE A 99 5.77 2.74 7.36
CA PHE A 99 4.32 2.67 7.10
C PHE A 99 4.00 1.70 5.96
N CYS A 100 4.76 1.74 4.87
CA CYS A 100 4.65 0.80 3.75
C CYS A 100 4.84 -0.65 4.21
N HIS A 101 5.87 -0.93 5.01
CA HIS A 101 6.12 -2.27 5.56
C HIS A 101 5.02 -2.74 6.50
N GLN A 102 4.45 -1.85 7.32
CA GLN A 102 3.29 -2.17 8.14
C GLN A 102 2.09 -2.53 7.27
N MET A 103 1.79 -1.74 6.25
CA MET A 103 0.63 -1.96 5.39
C MET A 103 0.78 -3.21 4.54
N ARG A 104 2.00 -3.48 4.03
CA ARG A 104 2.32 -4.72 3.33
C ARG A 104 2.16 -5.94 4.24
N ARG A 105 2.54 -5.86 5.52
CA ARG A 105 2.25 -6.94 6.49
C ARG A 105 0.75 -7.13 6.68
N THR A 106 -0.01 -6.06 6.88
CA THR A 106 -1.48 -6.14 6.97
C THR A 106 -2.12 -6.78 5.73
N VAL A 107 -1.56 -6.50 4.54
CA VAL A 107 -2.00 -7.06 3.26
C VAL A 107 -1.58 -8.53 3.09
N ASN A 108 -0.36 -8.90 3.53
CA ASN A 108 0.26 -10.22 3.27
C ASN A 108 0.09 -11.27 4.39
N GLU A 109 -0.04 -10.87 5.67
CA GLU A 109 -0.27 -11.80 6.80
C GLU A 109 -1.65 -12.49 6.72
N HIS A 110 -2.44 -12.14 5.70
CA HIS A 110 -3.67 -12.80 5.30
C HIS A 110 -3.60 -13.17 3.80
N PRO A 111 -2.75 -14.15 3.42
CA PRO A 111 -2.39 -14.40 2.04
C PRO A 111 -3.49 -15.10 1.23
N LEU A 112 -3.41 -14.92 -0.11
CA LEU A 112 -3.87 -15.83 -1.20
C LEU A 112 -4.78 -17.02 -0.82
#